data_AF-A0A1I3FCM6-F1
#
_entry.id   AF-A0A1I3FCM6-F1
#
_cell.length_a   1.000
_cell.length_b   1.000
_cell.length_c   1.000
_cell.angle_alpha   90.00
_cell.angle_beta   90.00
_cell.angle_gamma   90.00
#
_symmetry.space_group_name_H-M   'P 1'
#
loop_
_entity.id
_entity.type
_entity.pdbx_description
1 polymer ?
#
loop_
_entity_poly.entity_id
_entity_poly.type
_entity_poly.pdbx_seq_one_letter_code
_entity_poly.pdbx_strand_id
1 'polypeptide(L)'
;MDIEGVFRAYYRRLCHFAWQLIQDESVVEDIVQDVFVYLWDHPTSIKGGEQALQSFLYSAVRHSCYNHVRHQKVHLRYMHLSAASISEESSYLDKIIRAEAVGELVAAIEQLPQACKEVVHLGYFEGLSNAEIAERLNISINTVKTQKQRALKTLKKLVTPEMYLLLCYLLS
;
A
#
# COMPACT_ATOMS: atom_id res chain seq x y z
N MET A 1 4.17 4.79 22.95
CA MET A 1 3.99 4.21 21.61
C MET A 1 4.78 5.07 20.64
N ASP A 2 5.66 4.48 19.82
CA ASP A 2 6.37 5.22 18.78
C ASP A 2 5.44 5.43 17.58
N ILE A 3 4.79 6.58 17.50
CA ILE A 3 3.79 6.84 16.47
C ILE A 3 4.45 7.03 15.09
N GLU A 4 5.67 7.56 15.02
CA GLU A 4 6.38 7.70 13.74
C GLU A 4 6.68 6.32 13.14
N GLY A 5 7.15 5.38 13.98
CA GLY A 5 7.35 3.99 13.57
C GLY A 5 6.07 3.31 13.09
N VAL A 6 4.95 3.51 13.81
CA VAL A 6 3.64 2.98 13.41
C VAL A 6 3.16 3.61 12.10
N PHE A 7 3.30 4.92 11.94
CA PHE A 7 2.95 5.62 10.70
C PHE A 7 3.71 5.04 9.51
N ARG A 8 5.04 4.92 9.62
CA ARG A 8 5.89 4.36 8.56
C ARG A 8 5.50 2.92 8.22
N ALA A 9 5.10 2.12 9.21
CA ALA A 9 4.72 0.72 9.03
C ALA A 9 3.35 0.53 8.38
N TYR A 10 2.36 1.36 8.77
CA TYR A 10 0.95 1.12 8.43
C TYR A 10 0.37 2.08 7.39
N TYR A 11 0.92 3.28 7.20
CA TYR A 11 0.32 4.31 6.34
C TYR A 11 -0.02 3.79 4.95
N ARG A 12 0.96 3.23 4.23
CA ARG A 12 0.75 2.70 2.87
C ARG A 12 -0.26 1.53 2.82
N ARG A 13 -0.29 0.68 3.85
CA ARG A 13 -1.24 -0.44 3.96
C ARG A 13 -2.66 0.08 4.12
N LEU A 14 -2.84 1.04 5.03
CA LEU A 14 -4.13 1.66 5.32
C LEU A 14 -4.64 2.48 4.13
N CYS A 15 -3.77 3.21 3.43
CA CYS A 15 -4.15 3.91 2.20
C CYS A 15 -4.60 2.92 1.12
N HIS A 16 -3.87 1.82 0.90
CA HIS A 16 -4.31 0.80 -0.06
C HIS A 16 -5.66 0.19 0.32
N PHE A 17 -5.85 -0.12 1.60
CA PHE A 17 -7.11 -0.64 2.13
C PHE A 17 -8.29 0.33 1.94
N ALA A 18 -8.10 1.62 2.26
CA ALA A 18 -9.12 2.64 2.08
C ALA A 18 -9.42 2.90 0.59
N TRP A 19 -8.40 2.87 -0.28
CA TRP A 19 -8.57 3.02 -1.72
C TRP A 19 -9.45 1.93 -2.34
N GLN A 20 -9.38 0.70 -1.83
CA GLN A 20 -10.28 -0.39 -2.21
C GLN A 20 -11.76 -0.14 -1.83
N LEU A 21 -12.06 0.91 -1.05
CA LEU A 21 -13.41 1.30 -0.64
C LEU A 21 -13.88 2.61 -1.29
N ILE A 22 -12.98 3.60 -1.40
CA ILE A 22 -13.30 4.97 -1.78
C ILE A 22 -12.91 5.28 -3.23
N GLN A 23 -11.82 4.70 -3.75
CA GLN A 23 -11.27 4.94 -5.09
C GLN A 23 -10.98 6.43 -5.41
N ASP A 24 -10.79 7.27 -4.39
CA ASP A 24 -10.35 8.66 -4.50
C ASP A 24 -9.11 8.83 -3.61
N GLU A 25 -7.96 9.09 -4.23
CA GLU A 25 -6.67 9.16 -3.54
C GLU A 25 -6.63 10.28 -2.49
N SER A 26 -7.16 11.46 -2.83
CA SER A 26 -7.16 12.61 -1.92
C SER A 26 -7.94 12.33 -0.65
N VAL A 27 -9.15 11.78 -0.81
CA VAL A 27 -10.01 11.40 0.32
C VAL A 27 -9.39 10.28 1.15
N VAL A 28 -8.72 9.32 0.50
CA VAL A 28 -8.04 8.22 1.17
C VAL A 28 -6.92 8.72 2.06
N GLU A 29 -6.06 9.60 1.55
CA GLU A 29 -4.96 10.17 2.32
C GLU A 29 -5.47 10.96 3.51
N ASP A 30 -6.47 11.82 3.31
CA ASP A 30 -7.12 12.59 4.38
C ASP A 30 -7.69 11.68 5.48
N ILE A 31 -8.44 10.63 5.10
CA ILE A 31 -9.02 9.68 6.07
C ILE A 31 -7.94 8.98 6.89
N VAL A 32 -6.88 8.50 6.24
CA VAL A 32 -5.81 7.78 6.94
C VAL A 32 -5.04 8.74 7.84
N GLN A 33 -4.78 9.96 7.37
CA GLN A 33 -4.11 10.99 8.15
C GLN A 33 -4.92 11.37 9.40
N ASP A 34 -6.24 11.56 9.27
CA ASP A 34 -7.14 11.85 10.40
C ASP A 34 -7.11 10.74 11.45
N VAL A 35 -7.04 9.47 11.03
CA VAL A 35 -6.91 8.33 11.96
C VAL A 35 -5.59 8.38 12.72
N PHE A 36 -4.50 8.77 12.06
CA PHE A 36 -3.20 8.94 12.72
C PHE A 36 -3.15 10.16 13.64
N VAL A 37 -3.78 11.27 13.27
CA VAL A 37 -3.94 12.45 14.15
C VAL A 37 -4.72 12.06 15.40
N TYR A 38 -5.84 11.35 15.24
CA TYR A 38 -6.61 10.84 16.36
C TYR A 38 -5.78 9.92 17.28
N LEU A 39 -4.99 9.01 16.69
CA LEU A 39 -4.11 8.13 17.45
C LEU A 39 -3.02 8.92 18.21
N TRP A 40 -2.50 9.98 17.60
CA TRP A 40 -1.50 10.86 18.21
C TRP A 40 -2.04 11.59 19.43
N ASP A 41 -3.28 12.05 19.37
CA ASP A 41 -3.95 12.73 20.48
C ASP A 41 -4.38 11.77 21.61
N HIS A 42 -4.48 10.46 21.31
CA HIS A 42 -5.00 9.45 22.24
C HIS A 42 -4.07 8.23 22.42
N PRO A 43 -2.78 8.42 22.76
CA PRO A 43 -1.75 7.36 22.74
C PRO A 43 -1.96 6.26 23.79
N THR A 44 -2.76 6.51 24.83
CA THR A 44 -3.08 5.57 25.92
C THR A 44 -4.22 4.60 25.62
N SER A 45 -4.87 4.72 24.46
CA SER A 45 -6.13 4.02 24.15
C SER A 45 -5.94 2.56 23.72
N ILE A 46 -4.73 2.15 23.34
CA ILE A 46 -4.48 0.81 22.77
C ILE A 46 -3.67 -0.03 23.75
N LYS A 47 -4.38 -0.86 24.51
CA LYS A 47 -3.82 -1.90 25.37
C LYS A 47 -3.97 -3.24 24.65
N GLY A 48 -2.88 -3.95 24.39
CA GLY A 48 -2.94 -5.27 23.72
C GLY A 48 -1.85 -5.59 22.70
N GLY A 49 -0.83 -4.74 22.55
CA GLY A 49 0.30 -4.99 21.63
C GLY A 49 -0.05 -4.73 20.16
N GLU A 50 0.78 -5.27 19.26
CA GLU A 50 0.75 -4.97 17.82
C GLU A 50 -0.56 -5.42 17.13
N GLN A 51 -1.10 -6.59 17.50
CA GLN A 51 -2.35 -7.10 16.90
C GLN A 51 -3.55 -6.21 17.26
N ALA A 52 -3.62 -5.72 18.50
CA ALA A 52 -4.68 -4.81 18.93
C ALA A 52 -4.57 -3.46 18.20
N LEU A 53 -3.35 -2.96 18.00
CA LEU A 53 -3.07 -1.76 17.23
C LEU A 53 -3.50 -1.92 15.76
N GLN A 54 -3.10 -3.01 15.10
CA GLN A 54 -3.47 -3.30 13.72
C GLN A 54 -5.00 -3.38 13.58
N SER A 55 -5.66 -4.12 14.47
CA SER A 55 -7.12 -4.28 14.47
C SER A 55 -7.83 -2.94 14.65
N PHE A 56 -7.32 -2.09 15.56
CA PHE A 56 -7.83 -0.74 15.76
C PHE A 56 -7.67 0.11 14.49
N LEU A 57 -6.47 0.15 13.89
CA LEU A 57 -6.19 0.98 12.72
C LEU A 57 -7.09 0.64 11.52
N TYR A 58 -7.19 -0.64 11.16
CA TYR A 58 -8.08 -1.06 10.07
C TYR A 58 -9.55 -0.79 10.38
N SER A 59 -9.97 -1.00 11.63
CA SER A 59 -11.34 -0.69 12.04
C SER A 59 -11.63 0.79 11.95
N ALA A 60 -10.73 1.66 12.44
CA ALA A 60 -10.90 3.11 12.42
C ALA A 60 -10.99 3.63 10.98
N VAL A 61 -10.05 3.22 10.11
CA VAL A 61 -10.05 3.59 8.69
C VAL A 61 -11.32 3.11 7.98
N ARG A 62 -11.74 1.87 8.22
CA ARG A 62 -12.99 1.33 7.66
C ARG A 62 -14.21 2.17 8.07
N HIS A 63 -14.33 2.50 9.35
CA HIS A 63 -15.42 3.31 9.87
C HIS A 63 -15.42 4.70 9.22
N SER A 64 -14.27 5.35 9.12
CA SER A 64 -14.12 6.65 8.45
C SER A 64 -14.50 6.59 6.98
N CYS A 65 -14.07 5.56 6.24
CA CYS A 65 -14.48 5.33 4.84
C CYS A 65 -16.00 5.19 4.72
N TYR A 66 -16.63 4.38 5.58
CA TYR A 66 -18.07 4.22 5.55
C TYR A 66 -18.84 5.48 5.93
N ASN A 67 -18.35 6.24 6.90
CA ASN A 67 -18.93 7.54 7.24
C ASN A 67 -18.84 8.48 6.04
N HIS A 68 -17.69 8.57 5.38
CA HIS A 68 -17.52 9.37 4.17
C HIS A 68 -18.51 8.96 3.07
N VAL A 69 -18.60 7.66 2.73
CA VAL A 69 -19.55 7.16 1.72
C VAL A 69 -20.99 7.40 2.13
N ARG A 70 -21.34 7.27 3.42
CA ARG A 70 -22.69 7.58 3.92
C ARG A 70 -23.01 9.06 3.76
N HIS A 71 -22.07 9.95 4.11
CA HIS A 71 -22.24 11.39 3.93
C HIS A 71 -22.40 11.76 2.45
N GLN A 72 -21.56 11.20 1.56
CA GLN A 72 -21.73 11.37 0.12
C GLN A 72 -23.08 10.84 -0.36
N LYS A 73 -23.50 9.65 0.07
CA LYS A 73 -24.80 9.08 -0.30
C LYS A 73 -25.97 9.90 0.22
N VAL A 74 -25.88 10.49 1.41
CA VAL A 74 -26.90 11.41 1.92
C VAL A 74 -26.94 12.66 1.04
N HIS A 75 -25.78 13.28 0.76
CA HIS A 75 -25.68 14.44 -0.13
C HIS A 75 -26.24 14.13 -1.53
N LEU A 76 -25.86 12.98 -2.11
CA LEU A 76 -26.36 12.50 -3.39
C LEU A 76 -27.84 12.12 -3.33
N ARG A 77 -28.36 11.53 -2.24
CA ARG A 77 -29.79 11.23 -2.06
C ARG A 77 -30.64 12.49 -1.93
N TYR A 78 -30.09 13.56 -1.34
CA TYR A 78 -30.68 14.89 -1.40
C TYR A 78 -30.68 15.47 -2.83
N MET A 79 -29.80 14.99 -3.73
CA MET A 79 -29.66 15.48 -5.10
C MET A 79 -30.30 14.59 -6.21
N HIS A 80 -30.37 13.26 -6.07
CA HIS A 80 -31.21 12.24 -6.75
C HIS A 80 -30.61 10.81 -6.63
N LEU A 81 -31.49 9.80 -6.74
CA LEU A 81 -31.34 8.36 -6.41
C LEU A 81 -30.24 7.56 -7.14
N SER A 82 -29.40 6.86 -6.37
CA SER A 82 -28.93 5.49 -6.66
C SER A 82 -28.15 4.93 -5.46
N ALA A 83 -28.56 3.78 -4.93
CA ALA A 83 -27.94 3.12 -3.79
C ALA A 83 -27.25 1.82 -4.22
N ALA A 84 -25.91 1.84 -4.31
CA ALA A 84 -25.12 0.62 -4.33
C ALA A 84 -24.91 0.12 -2.88
N SER A 85 -25.42 -1.06 -2.56
CA SER A 85 -25.18 -1.76 -1.30
C SER A 85 -23.79 -2.41 -1.31
N ILE A 86 -22.99 -2.19 -0.27
CA ILE A 86 -21.70 -2.86 -0.08
C ILE A 86 -22.02 -4.23 0.55
N SER A 87 -21.56 -5.31 -0.08
CA SER A 87 -21.56 -6.66 0.52
C SER A 87 -20.38 -6.75 1.50
N GLU A 88 -20.65 -6.95 2.79
CA GLU A 88 -19.86 -6.31 3.85
C GLU A 88 -18.87 -7.17 4.65
N GLU A 89 -18.89 -8.51 4.59
CA GLU A 89 -18.04 -9.32 5.50
C GLU A 89 -16.95 -10.16 4.82
N SER A 90 -17.29 -11.00 3.83
CA SER A 90 -16.28 -11.75 3.06
C SER A 90 -15.29 -10.84 2.34
N SER A 91 -15.71 -9.62 1.96
CA SER A 91 -14.85 -8.64 1.29
C SER A 91 -13.82 -7.97 2.21
N TYR A 92 -14.05 -7.93 3.53
CA TYR A 92 -13.21 -7.13 4.43
C TYR A 92 -11.87 -7.79 4.74
N LEU A 93 -11.89 -9.08 5.13
CA LEU A 93 -10.67 -9.83 5.40
C LEU A 93 -9.80 -9.94 4.14
N ASP A 94 -10.40 -10.18 2.98
CA ASP A 94 -9.69 -10.23 1.70
C ASP A 94 -8.99 -8.90 1.37
N LYS A 95 -9.63 -7.77 1.68
CA LYS A 95 -9.04 -6.43 1.49
C LYS A 95 -7.86 -6.19 2.43
N ILE A 96 -7.98 -6.59 3.71
CA ILE A 96 -6.85 -6.55 4.65
C ILE A 96 -5.70 -7.42 4.15
N ILE A 97 -5.96 -8.67 3.77
CA ILE A 97 -4.93 -9.59 3.26
C ILE A 97 -4.20 -8.98 2.06
N ARG A 98 -4.94 -8.39 1.11
CA ARG A 98 -4.35 -7.69 -0.04
C ARG A 98 -3.50 -6.49 0.39
N ALA A 99 -3.98 -5.67 1.32
CA ALA A 99 -3.25 -4.52 1.82
C ALA A 99 -1.96 -4.90 2.56
N GLU A 100 -1.99 -5.97 3.35
CA GLU A 100 -0.80 -6.52 4.01
C GLU A 100 0.21 -7.03 2.98
N ALA A 101 -0.22 -7.79 1.97
CA ALA A 101 0.65 -8.29 0.90
C ALA A 101 1.32 -7.14 0.12
N VAL A 102 0.57 -6.08 -0.20
CA VAL A 102 1.12 -4.87 -0.83
C VAL A 102 2.11 -4.17 0.11
N GLY A 103 1.80 -4.09 1.39
CA GLY A 103 2.68 -3.53 2.41
C GLY A 103 4.01 -4.25 2.52
N GLU A 104 4.00 -5.58 2.53
CA GLU A 104 5.19 -6.42 2.53
C GLU A 104 6.03 -6.20 1.27
N LEU A 105 5.40 -6.17 0.10
CA LEU A 105 6.09 -5.93 -1.15
C LEU A 105 6.80 -4.56 -1.15
N VAL A 106 6.08 -3.52 -0.73
CA VAL A 106 6.63 -2.16 -0.66
C VAL A 106 7.80 -2.10 0.32
N ALA A 107 7.66 -2.70 1.51
CA ALA A 107 8.75 -2.75 2.49
C ALA A 107 9.97 -3.51 1.96
N ALA A 108 9.77 -4.57 1.17
CA ALA A 108 10.85 -5.31 0.53
C ALA A 108 11.55 -4.49 -0.57
N ILE A 109 10.80 -3.74 -1.38
CA ILE A 109 11.34 -2.82 -2.39
C ILE A 109 12.17 -1.72 -1.73
N GLU A 110 11.73 -1.18 -0.59
CA GLU A 110 12.47 -0.13 0.11
C GLU A 110 13.84 -0.58 0.61
N GLN A 111 14.04 -1.88 0.86
CA GLN A 111 15.31 -2.49 1.26
C GLN A 111 16.27 -2.75 0.08
N LEU A 112 15.85 -2.51 -1.16
CA LEU A 112 16.73 -2.64 -2.32
C LEU A 112 17.83 -1.56 -2.28
N PRO A 113 19.07 -1.91 -2.71
CA PRO A 113 20.08 -0.89 -3.00
C PRO A 113 19.54 0.13 -4.00
N GLN A 114 19.90 1.40 -3.83
CA GLN A 114 19.31 2.51 -4.60
C GLN A 114 19.30 2.26 -6.12
N ALA A 115 20.42 1.79 -6.68
CA ALA A 115 20.53 1.49 -8.12
C ALA A 115 19.62 0.33 -8.57
N CYS A 116 19.34 -0.65 -7.70
CA CYS A 116 18.38 -1.71 -7.97
C CYS A 116 16.95 -1.17 -7.93
N LYS A 117 16.63 -0.35 -6.91
CA LYS A 117 15.31 0.27 -6.74
C LYS A 117 14.94 1.14 -7.93
N GLU A 118 15.88 1.96 -8.41
CA GLU A 118 15.69 2.84 -9.56
C GLU A 118 15.43 2.08 -10.87
N VAL A 119 16.20 1.00 -11.13
CA VAL A 119 15.96 0.15 -12.30
C VAL A 119 14.62 -0.58 -12.22
N VAL A 120 14.20 -1.04 -11.04
CA VAL A 120 12.88 -1.62 -10.83
C VAL A 120 11.80 -0.57 -11.06
N HIS A 121 11.99 0.65 -10.57
CA HIS A 121 11.04 1.75 -10.74
C HIS A 121 10.79 2.06 -12.22
N LEU A 122 11.87 2.35 -12.96
CA LEU A 122 11.82 2.71 -14.37
C LEU A 122 11.21 1.59 -15.23
N GLY A 123 11.58 0.33 -14.94
CA GLY A 123 11.08 -0.80 -15.71
C GLY A 123 9.61 -1.11 -15.46
N TYR A 124 9.14 -0.95 -14.23
CA TYR A 124 7.82 -1.41 -13.84
C TYR A 124 6.76 -0.30 -13.81
N PHE A 125 7.09 0.85 -13.20
CA PHE A 125 6.15 1.95 -13.06
C PHE A 125 6.16 2.87 -14.27
N GLU A 126 7.31 3.05 -14.91
CA GLU A 126 7.44 3.86 -16.14
C GLU A 126 7.40 3.01 -17.41
N GLY A 127 7.39 1.68 -17.29
CA GLY A 127 7.26 0.75 -18.42
C GLY A 127 8.45 0.74 -19.40
N LEU A 128 9.62 1.24 -18.98
CA LEU A 128 10.78 1.36 -19.85
C LEU A 128 11.44 0.00 -20.11
N SER A 129 11.85 -0.22 -21.36
CA SER A 129 12.67 -1.35 -21.75
C SER A 129 14.07 -1.27 -21.15
N ASN A 130 14.79 -2.40 -21.11
CA ASN A 130 16.17 -2.43 -20.61
C ASN A 130 17.12 -1.50 -21.39
N ALA A 131 16.82 -1.21 -22.66
CA ALA A 131 17.58 -0.28 -23.49
C ALA A 131 17.30 1.17 -23.10
N GLU A 132 16.03 1.54 -22.93
CA GLU A 132 15.62 2.88 -22.50
C GLU A 132 16.11 3.20 -21.09
N ILE A 133 16.08 2.21 -20.17
CA ILE A 133 16.66 2.37 -18.83
C ILE A 133 18.18 2.60 -18.91
N ALA A 134 18.87 1.84 -19.77
CA ALA A 134 20.31 1.96 -19.94
C ALA A 134 20.70 3.36 -20.46
N GLU A 135 19.96 3.86 -21.45
CA GLU A 135 20.11 5.21 -21.97
C GLU A 135 19.81 6.27 -20.91
N ARG A 136 18.66 6.16 -20.23
CA ARG A 136 18.20 7.13 -19.22
C ARG A 136 19.14 7.24 -18.03
N LEU A 137 19.72 6.13 -17.59
CA LEU A 137 20.68 6.08 -16.48
C LEU A 137 22.14 6.23 -16.93
N ASN A 138 22.40 6.34 -18.23
CA ASN A 138 23.75 6.37 -18.82
C ASN A 138 24.64 5.20 -18.35
N ILE A 139 24.10 3.97 -18.40
CA ILE A 139 24.78 2.72 -18.03
C ILE A 139 24.63 1.69 -19.15
N SER A 140 25.39 0.59 -19.09
CA SER A 140 25.21 -0.50 -20.07
C SER A 140 23.90 -1.29 -19.84
N ILE A 141 23.31 -1.83 -20.90
CA ILE A 141 22.17 -2.77 -20.82
C ILE A 141 22.52 -3.97 -19.91
N ASN A 142 23.77 -4.43 -19.92
CA ASN A 142 24.23 -5.49 -19.03
C ASN A 142 24.22 -5.06 -17.56
N THR A 143 24.52 -3.80 -17.27
CA THR A 143 24.38 -3.22 -15.93
C THR A 143 22.92 -3.25 -15.49
N VAL A 144 21.98 -2.84 -16.35
CA VAL A 144 20.52 -2.91 -16.06
C VAL A 144 20.09 -4.33 -15.70
N LYS A 145 20.45 -5.32 -16.54
CA LYS A 145 20.16 -6.74 -16.28
C LYS A 145 20.78 -7.22 -14.96
N THR A 146 22.01 -6.81 -14.66
CA THR A 146 22.69 -7.15 -13.41
C THR A 146 21.98 -6.54 -12.20
N GLN A 147 21.50 -5.30 -12.30
CA GLN A 147 20.73 -4.67 -11.22
C GLN A 147 19.37 -5.35 -11.02
N LYS A 148 18.65 -5.73 -12.08
CA LYS A 148 17.41 -6.52 -11.98
C LYS A 148 17.64 -7.87 -11.30
N GLN A 149 18.70 -8.58 -11.68
CA GLN A 149 19.07 -9.85 -11.03
C GLN A 149 19.44 -9.66 -9.56
N ARG A 150 20.14 -8.59 -9.21
CA ARG A 150 20.46 -8.25 -7.80
C ARG A 150 19.19 -7.92 -7.02
N ALA A 151 18.26 -7.15 -7.60
CA ALA A 151 16.97 -6.85 -7.00
C ALA A 151 16.21 -8.14 -6.67
N LEU A 152 16.05 -9.04 -7.65
CA LEU A 152 15.39 -10.33 -7.45
C LEU A 152 16.08 -11.18 -6.37
N LYS A 153 17.42 -11.25 -6.35
CA LYS A 153 18.14 -11.98 -5.29
C LYS A 153 17.90 -11.43 -3.90
N THR A 154 17.78 -10.11 -3.75
CA THR A 154 17.44 -9.48 -2.47
C THR A 154 15.99 -9.77 -2.11
N LEU A 155 15.04 -9.52 -3.03
CA LEU A 155 13.60 -9.73 -2.80
C LEU A 155 13.28 -11.18 -2.45
N LYS A 156 13.97 -12.17 -3.03
CA LYS A 156 13.81 -13.60 -2.72
C LYS A 156 13.90 -13.91 -1.22
N LYS A 157 14.68 -13.14 -0.46
CA LYS A 157 14.89 -13.35 0.98
C LYS A 157 13.87 -12.60 1.84
N LEU A 158 13.12 -11.68 1.24
CA LEU A 158 12.25 -10.73 1.94
C LEU A 158 10.76 -11.00 1.70
N VAL A 159 10.42 -11.80 0.68
CA VAL A 159 9.04 -12.04 0.23
C VAL A 159 8.72 -13.53 0.20
N THR A 160 7.43 -13.87 0.20
CA THR A 160 6.97 -15.26 0.08
C THR A 160 7.35 -15.88 -1.28
N PRO A 161 7.46 -17.21 -1.39
CA PRO A 161 7.77 -17.89 -2.65
C PRO A 161 6.82 -17.52 -3.80
N GLU A 162 5.53 -17.39 -3.51
CA GLU A 162 4.51 -17.03 -4.50
C GLU A 162 4.72 -15.60 -5.01
N MET A 163 4.98 -14.65 -4.10
CA MET A 163 5.28 -13.26 -4.46
C MET A 163 6.60 -13.15 -5.24
N TYR A 164 7.59 -13.96 -4.89
CA TYR A 164 8.86 -14.00 -5.61
C TYR A 164 8.69 -14.47 -7.07
N LEU A 165 7.83 -15.46 -7.32
CA LEU A 165 7.54 -15.92 -8.69
C LEU A 165 6.88 -14.83 -9.52
N LEU A 166 5.93 -14.09 -8.94
CA LEU A 166 5.32 -12.93 -9.60
C LEU A 166 6.38 -11.86 -9.93
N LEU A 167 7.26 -11.53 -8.99
CA LEU A 167 8.33 -10.55 -9.22
C LEU A 167 9.32 -11.01 -10.30
N CYS A 168 9.62 -12.31 -10.38
CA CYS A 168 10.44 -12.86 -11.46
C CYS A 168 9.80 -12.62 -12.84
N TYR A 169 8.48 -12.80 -12.95
CA TYR A 169 7.74 -12.55 -14.19
C TYR A 169 7.69 -11.05 -14.54
N LEU A 170 7.53 -10.18 -13.54
CA LEU A 170 7.42 -8.73 -13.77
C LEU A 170 8.76 -8.06 -14.08
N LEU A 171 9.88 -8.64 -13.62
CA LEU A 171 11.22 -8.09 -13.80
C LEU A 171 12.06 -8.82 -14.87
N SER A 172 11.53 -9.89 -15.48
CA SER A 172 12.15 -10.55 -16.64
C SER A 172 12.07 -9.65 -17.88
#